data_AF-A0A2N4SR17-F1
#
_entry.id   AF-A0A2N4SR17-F1
#
_cell.length_a   1.000
_cell.length_b   1.000
_cell.length_c   1.000
_cell.angle_alpha   90.00
_cell.angle_beta   90.00
_cell.angle_gamma   90.00
#
_symmetry.space_group_name_H-M   'P 1'
#
loop_
_entity.id
_entity.type
_entity.pdbx_description
1 polymer ?
#
loop_
_entity_poly.entity_id
_entity_poly.type
_entity_poly.pdbx_seq_one_letter_code
_entity_poly.pdbx_strand_id
1 'polypeptide(L)'
;MTQTCETIRVKASDPEQGEFVVINKSDFDEKLHELHEESAGKPSDGMKVEDLKAALEAKGITIPEGVTKKADLAALLDNAPAA
;
A
#
# COMPACT_ATOMS: atom_id res chain seq x y z
N MET A 1 -33.09 -1.09 -6.95
CA MET A 1 -31.79 -1.73 -7.22
C MET A 1 -30.71 -0.75 -6.78
N THR A 2 -30.22 -0.86 -5.55
CA THR A 2 -29.17 0.01 -5.02
C THR A 2 -27.83 -0.67 -5.26
N GLN A 3 -27.28 -0.50 -6.46
CA GLN A 3 -25.89 -0.86 -6.67
C GLN A 3 -25.06 0.23 -5.99
N THR A 4 -24.46 -0.13 -4.86
CA THR A 4 -23.48 0.69 -4.16
C THR A 4 -22.36 0.99 -5.15
N CYS A 5 -22.28 2.22 -5.66
CA CYS A 5 -21.23 2.64 -6.57
C CYS A 5 -19.88 2.55 -5.84
N GLU A 6 -19.16 1.46 -6.06
CA GLU A 6 -17.82 1.27 -5.51
C GLU A 6 -16.84 2.12 -6.32
N THR A 7 -16.15 3.04 -5.65
CA THR A 7 -15.13 3.91 -6.24
C THR A 7 -13.73 3.37 -5.96
N ILE A 8 -12.83 3.51 -6.93
CA ILE A 8 -11.41 3.14 -6.82
C ILE A 8 -10.51 4.34 -7.10
N ARG A 9 -9.26 4.27 -6.66
CA ARG A 9 -8.23 5.28 -6.94
C ARG A 9 -7.39 4.80 -8.12
N VAL A 10 -7.20 5.67 -9.09
CA VAL A 10 -6.36 5.43 -10.28
C VAL A 10 -5.31 6.52 -10.36
N LYS A 11 -4.18 6.24 -11.00
CA LYS A 11 -3.14 7.23 -11.20
C LYS A 11 -3.71 8.31 -12.08
N ALA A 12 -3.47 9.55 -11.67
CA ALA A 12 -3.76 10.67 -12.51
C ALA A 12 -2.92 10.59 -13.79
N SER A 13 -3.60 10.52 -14.94
CA SER A 13 -2.95 10.68 -16.24
C SER A 13 -2.52 12.13 -16.48
N ASP A 14 -3.09 13.09 -15.73
CA ASP A 14 -2.80 14.51 -15.82
C ASP A 14 -2.17 15.07 -14.53
N PRO A 15 -1.05 15.80 -14.61
CA PRO A 15 -0.38 16.37 -13.43
C PRO A 15 -1.21 17.45 -12.73
N GLU A 16 -2.22 18.01 -13.39
CA GLU A 16 -3.17 18.97 -12.79
C GLU A 16 -4.24 18.28 -11.92
N GLN A 17 -4.46 16.97 -12.08
CA GLN A 17 -5.44 16.20 -11.31
C GLN A 17 -4.91 15.74 -9.94
N GLY A 18 -3.60 15.85 -9.70
CA GLY A 18 -2.94 15.41 -8.46
C GLY A 18 -2.24 14.05 -8.61
N GLU A 19 -2.06 13.34 -7.49
CA GLU A 19 -1.33 12.05 -7.46
C GLU A 19 -2.22 10.86 -7.84
N PHE A 20 -3.53 10.97 -7.58
CA PHE A 20 -4.53 9.98 -7.97
C PHE A 20 -5.91 10.64 -8.22
N VAL A 21 -6.72 9.98 -9.04
CA VAL A 21 -8.11 10.33 -9.33
C VAL A 21 -9.03 9.24 -8.78
N VAL A 22 -10.13 9.62 -8.15
CA VAL A 22 -11.14 8.68 -7.67
C VAL A 22 -12.18 8.49 -8.76
N ILE A 23 -12.26 7.29 -9.33
CA ILE A 23 -13.22 6.95 -10.39
C ILE A 23 -14.15 5.82 -9.93
N ASN A 24 -15.26 5.61 -10.62
CA ASN A 24 -16.11 4.45 -10.36
C ASN A 24 -15.47 3.17 -10.90
N LYS A 25 -15.70 2.02 -10.25
CA LYS A 25 -15.24 0.72 -10.78
C LYS A 25 -15.73 0.45 -12.21
N SER A 26 -16.94 0.89 -12.55
CA SER A 26 -17.50 0.74 -13.90
C SER A 26 -16.80 1.61 -14.95
N ASP A 27 -16.08 2.65 -14.52
CA ASP A 27 -15.34 3.58 -15.37
C ASP A 27 -13.84 3.21 -15.43
N PHE A 28 -13.43 2.17 -14.69
CA PHE A 28 -12.05 1.68 -14.73
C PHE A 28 -11.78 0.95 -16.03
N ASP A 29 -10.84 1.50 -16.81
CA ASP A 29 -10.35 0.91 -18.03
C ASP A 29 -8.86 0.65 -17.83
N GLU A 30 -8.44 -0.61 -17.74
CA GLU A 30 -7.03 -0.99 -17.53
C GLU A 30 -6.06 -0.41 -18.59
N LYS A 31 -6.59 -0.03 -19.77
CA LYS A 31 -5.84 0.62 -20.85
C LYS A 31 -5.66 2.13 -20.67
N LEU A 32 -6.57 2.79 -19.96
CA LEU A 32 -6.58 4.25 -19.79
C LEU A 32 -6.26 4.67 -18.36
N HIS A 33 -6.57 3.81 -17.40
CA HIS A 33 -6.49 4.01 -15.97
C HIS A 33 -5.51 3.01 -15.38
N GLU A 34 -4.37 3.49 -14.87
CA GLU A 34 -3.48 2.68 -14.03
C GLU A 34 -4.02 2.69 -12.60
N LEU A 35 -4.24 1.54 -11.99
CA LEU A 35 -4.75 1.46 -10.60
C LEU A 35 -3.71 2.10 -9.65
N HIS A 36 -4.11 3.14 -8.92
CA HIS A 36 -3.25 3.77 -7.92
C HIS A 36 -3.44 3.02 -6.61
N GLU A 37 -2.82 1.86 -6.55
CA GLU A 37 -2.67 1.11 -5.32
C GLU A 37 -1.48 1.72 -4.56
N GLU A 38 -1.76 2.61 -3.61
CA GLU A 38 -0.74 3.20 -2.72
C GLU A 38 0.07 2.13 -1.95
N SER A 39 -0.35 0.86 -1.96
CA SER A 39 0.50 -0.30 -1.72
C SER A 39 -0.21 -1.59 -2.14
N ALA A 40 -0.03 -2.00 -3.39
CA ALA A 40 0.05 -3.42 -3.75
C ALA A 40 1.52 -3.89 -3.84
N GLY A 41 2.47 -3.02 -3.48
CA GLY A 41 3.78 -3.41 -3.00
C GLY A 41 3.65 -3.85 -1.54
N LYS A 42 4.46 -4.83 -1.16
CA LYS A 42 4.65 -5.29 0.22
C LYS A 42 4.57 -4.11 1.20
N PRO A 43 3.99 -4.24 2.41
CA PRO A 43 3.96 -3.14 3.39
C PRO A 43 5.37 -2.59 3.71
N SER A 44 6.41 -3.36 3.41
CA SER A 44 7.80 -2.98 3.53
C SER A 44 8.45 -2.30 2.31
N ASP A 45 7.77 -2.25 1.17
CA ASP A 45 8.31 -1.69 -0.08
C ASP A 45 8.33 -0.16 0.01
N GLY A 46 9.48 0.45 -0.29
CA GLY A 46 9.69 1.89 -0.11
C GLY A 46 9.94 2.38 1.33
N MET A 47 9.62 1.61 2.37
CA MET A 47 9.83 2.02 3.77
C MET A 47 11.31 2.06 4.19
N LYS A 48 11.69 3.01 5.05
CA LYS A 48 13.03 3.03 5.68
C LYS A 48 13.06 2.10 6.88
N VAL A 49 14.26 1.81 7.39
CA VAL A 49 14.44 0.95 8.57
C VAL A 49 13.64 1.45 9.78
N GLU A 50 13.55 2.76 9.95
CA GLU A 50 12.78 3.39 11.03
C GLU A 50 11.26 3.18 10.85
N ASP A 51 10.73 3.41 9.65
CA ASP A 51 9.32 3.16 9.32
C ASP A 51 8.95 1.68 9.49
N LEU A 52 9.84 0.76 9.08
CA LEU A 52 9.64 -0.68 9.28
C LEU A 52 9.56 -1.04 10.75
N LYS A 53 10.43 -0.47 11.61
CA LYS A 53 10.37 -0.70 13.06
C LYS A 53 9.09 -0.14 13.66
N ALA A 54 8.73 1.08 13.30
CA ALA A 54 7.50 1.71 13.74
C ALA A 54 6.26 0.91 13.30
N ALA A 55 6.25 0.36 12.08
CA ALA A 55 5.17 -0.48 11.57
C ALA A 55 5.11 -1.84 12.29
N LEU A 56 6.25 -2.47 12.58
CA LEU A 56 6.32 -3.69 13.40
C LEU A 56 5.80 -3.44 14.82
N GLU A 57 6.22 -2.35 15.46
CA GLU A 57 5.73 -1.95 16.78
C GLU A 57 4.24 -1.62 16.77
N ALA A 58 3.76 -0.89 15.75
CA ALA A 58 2.34 -0.57 15.56
C ALA A 58 1.49 -1.83 15.33
N LYS A 59 2.06 -2.85 14.69
CA LYS A 59 1.44 -4.17 14.51
C LYS A 59 1.62 -5.08 15.75
N GLY A 60 2.36 -4.65 16.77
CA GLY A 60 2.66 -5.45 17.96
C GLY A 60 3.61 -6.63 17.72
N ILE A 61 4.39 -6.59 16.64
CA ILE A 61 5.35 -7.64 16.27
C ILE A 61 6.64 -7.40 17.05
N THR A 62 6.99 -8.34 17.92
CA THR A 62 8.26 -8.27 18.67
C THR A 62 9.42 -8.51 17.72
N ILE A 63 10.32 -7.53 17.60
CA ILE A 63 11.53 -7.63 16.80
C ILE A 63 12.56 -8.43 17.60
N PRO A 64 12.95 -9.66 17.18
CA PRO A 64 13.92 -10.44 17.93
C PRO A 64 15.31 -9.78 17.93
N GLU A 65 16.01 -9.84 19.06
CA GLU A 65 17.39 -9.35 19.19
C GLU A 65 18.32 -10.16 18.27
N GLY A 66 18.68 -9.56 17.14
CA GLY A 66 19.40 -10.21 16.02
C GLY A 66 18.94 -9.69 14.67
N VAL A 67 17.72 -9.15 14.60
CA VAL A 67 17.15 -8.52 13.41
C VAL A 67 17.68 -7.08 13.29
N THR A 68 18.80 -6.95 12.57
CA THR A 68 19.47 -5.65 12.31
C THR A 68 19.41 -5.24 10.84
N LYS A 69 19.01 -6.16 9.95
CA LYS A 69 18.95 -5.92 8.51
C LYS A 69 17.60 -5.36 8.12
N LYS A 70 17.61 -4.32 7.28
CA LYS A 70 16.39 -3.77 6.64
C LYS A 70 15.52 -4.87 6.03
N ALA A 71 16.15 -5.80 5.30
CA ALA A 71 15.45 -6.88 4.61
C ALA A 71 14.70 -7.82 5.57
N ASP A 72 15.22 -8.02 6.78
CA ASP A 72 14.65 -8.93 7.77
C ASP A 72 13.47 -8.26 8.51
N LEU A 73 13.61 -6.98 8.86
CA LEU A 73 12.49 -6.15 9.33
C LEU A 73 11.37 -6.04 8.29
N ALA A 74 11.74 -5.86 7.02
CA ALA A 74 10.82 -5.84 5.89
C ALA A 74 10.08 -7.17 5.76
N ALA A 75 10.80 -8.29 5.80
CA ALA A 75 10.21 -9.62 5.73
C ALA A 75 9.29 -9.92 6.92
N LEU A 76 9.63 -9.47 8.14
CA LEU A 76 8.77 -9.59 9.31
C LEU A 76 7.47 -8.82 9.14
N LEU A 77 7.52 -7.61 8.55
CA LEU A 77 6.35 -6.78 8.31
C LEU A 77 5.49 -7.33 7.16
N ASP A 78 6.12 -7.86 6.11
CA ASP A 78 5.46 -8.46 4.95
C ASP A 78 4.80 -9.81 5.27
N ASN A 79 5.44 -10.63 6.11
CA ASN A 79 4.94 -11.93 6.54
C ASN A 79 3.97 -11.80 7.74
N ALA A 80 3.83 -10.60 8.29
CA ALA A 80 2.84 -10.34 9.31
C ALA A 80 1.43 -10.44 8.71
N PRO A 81 0.49 -11.14 9.37
CA PRO A 81 -0.89 -11.12 8.94
C PRO A 81 -1.40 -9.68 8.98
N ALA A 82 -1.93 -9.20 7.85
CA ALA A 82 -2.63 -7.92 7.81
C ALA A 82 -3.84 -8.00 8.75
N ALA A 83 -3.68 -7.45 9.96
CA ALA A 83 -4.76 -7.26 10.93
C ALA A 83 -5.91 -6.43 10.34
#